data_AF-A0A2V9RLR7-F1
#
_entry.id   AF-A0A2V9RLR7-F1
#
_cell.length_a   1.000
_cell.length_b   1.000
_cell.length_c   1.000
_cell.angle_alpha   90.00
_cell.angle_beta   90.00
_cell.angle_gamma   90.00
#
_symmetry.space_group_name_H-M   'P 1'
#
loop_
_entity.id
_entity.type
_entity.pdbx_description
1 polymer ?
#
loop_
_entity_poly.entity_id
_entity_poly.type
_entity_poly.pdbx_seq_one_letter_code
_entity_poly.pdbx_strand_id
1 'polypeptide(L)'
;MGLGGNKEKGLRYLRDCASGNGETAVDAQMALILFLRREHEYPEALNMARSLIPRFPQNMLLPLEEANLLRVAGDLPGSAAAFRKVFMTGKAGKYPGLHYEAAALGLGDVMRTQKDYQGAADAYEQVAHIPKADPDILLKGNLAAGEMYDLLRKRDAALAKYQAVIAADSGSSYAETARKYLKEEYRE
;
A
#
# COMPACT_ATOMS: atom_id res chain seq x y z
N MET A 1 -36.79 -4.27 19.13
CA MET A 1 -36.44 -5.27 18.10
C MET A 1 -35.23 -4.76 17.34
N GLY A 2 -34.07 -5.38 17.50
CA GLY A 2 -32.88 -5.01 16.72
C GLY A 2 -32.97 -5.63 15.33
N LEU A 3 -32.77 -4.84 14.29
CA LEU A 3 -32.56 -5.36 12.93
C LEU A 3 -31.28 -6.20 12.96
N GLY A 4 -31.42 -7.53 12.99
CA GLY A 4 -30.27 -8.41 12.78
C GLY A 4 -29.73 -8.18 11.37
N GLY A 5 -28.53 -7.61 11.27
CA GLY A 5 -27.86 -7.44 9.99
C GLY A 5 -27.51 -8.81 9.41
N ASN A 6 -27.83 -9.02 8.13
CA ASN A 6 -27.42 -10.20 7.37
C ASN A 6 -26.43 -9.77 6.30
N LYS A 7 -25.26 -10.42 6.27
CA LYS A 7 -24.14 -10.09 5.39
C LYS A 7 -24.51 -10.22 3.92
N GLU A 8 -25.10 -11.35 3.55
CA GLU A 8 -25.50 -11.66 2.17
C GLU A 8 -26.52 -10.64 1.65
N LYS A 9 -27.46 -10.25 2.51
CA LYS A 9 -28.46 -9.22 2.22
C LYS A 9 -27.82 -7.84 2.05
N GLY A 10 -26.85 -7.48 2.89
CA GLY A 10 -26.09 -6.23 2.76
C GLY A 10 -25.29 -6.15 1.46
N LEU A 11 -24.55 -7.22 1.12
CA LEU A 11 -23.80 -7.30 -0.13
C LEU A 11 -24.72 -7.23 -1.35
N ARG A 12 -25.88 -7.91 -1.31
CA ARG A 12 -26.86 -7.81 -2.38
C ARG A 12 -27.35 -6.37 -2.56
N TYR A 13 -27.70 -5.67 -1.48
CA TYR A 13 -28.13 -4.28 -1.58
C TYR A 13 -27.04 -3.35 -2.13
N LEU A 14 -25.78 -3.57 -1.76
CA LEU A 14 -24.66 -2.83 -2.33
C LEU A 14 -24.50 -3.12 -3.82
N ARG A 15 -24.62 -4.38 -4.26
CA ARG A 15 -24.58 -4.77 -5.68
C ARG A 15 -25.74 -4.13 -6.47
N ASP A 16 -26.94 -4.14 -5.91
CA ASP A 16 -28.12 -3.52 -6.52
C ASP A 16 -27.88 -2.01 -6.73
N CYS A 17 -27.41 -1.30 -5.70
CA CYS A 17 -27.06 0.12 -5.81
C CYS A 17 -25.91 0.37 -6.81
N ALA A 18 -24.86 -0.47 -6.77
CA ALA A 18 -23.69 -0.36 -7.64
C ALA A 18 -24.00 -0.62 -9.13
N SER A 19 -25.10 -1.31 -9.43
CA SER A 19 -25.59 -1.56 -10.79
C SER A 19 -26.40 -0.38 -11.37
N GLY A 20 -26.74 0.60 -10.53
CA GLY A 20 -27.46 1.81 -10.93
C GLY A 20 -26.58 2.81 -11.70
N ASN A 21 -27.09 4.04 -11.81
CA ASN A 21 -26.40 5.15 -12.47
C ASN A 21 -26.21 6.32 -11.51
N GLY A 22 -25.28 7.21 -11.84
CA GLY A 22 -25.02 8.43 -11.07
C GLY A 22 -24.12 8.20 -9.86
N GLU A 23 -24.09 9.20 -8.97
CA GLU A 23 -23.17 9.29 -7.83
C GLU A 23 -23.39 8.16 -6.81
N THR A 24 -24.64 7.86 -6.47
CA THR A 24 -24.98 6.76 -5.54
C THR A 24 -24.42 5.41 -6.00
N ALA A 25 -24.40 5.16 -7.31
CA ALA A 25 -23.83 3.92 -7.85
C ALA A 25 -22.31 3.88 -7.67
N VAL A 26 -21.64 5.02 -7.86
CA VAL A 26 -20.18 5.13 -7.64
C VAL A 26 -19.83 4.93 -6.16
N ASP A 27 -20.58 5.55 -5.26
CA ASP A 27 -20.37 5.39 -3.81
C ASP A 27 -20.58 3.94 -3.38
N ALA A 28 -21.63 3.30 -3.90
CA ALA A 28 -21.89 1.89 -3.67
C ALA A 28 -20.76 1.01 -4.24
N GLN A 29 -20.23 1.32 -5.42
CA GLN A 29 -19.09 0.62 -6.01
C GLN A 29 -17.83 0.76 -5.13
N MET A 30 -17.52 1.96 -4.66
CA MET A 30 -16.38 2.20 -3.77
C MET A 30 -16.50 1.43 -2.46
N ALA A 31 -17.68 1.45 -1.83
CA ALA A 31 -17.92 0.68 -0.61
C ALA A 31 -17.85 -0.84 -0.87
N LEU A 32 -18.45 -1.30 -1.97
CA LEU A 32 -18.51 -2.71 -2.32
C LEU A 32 -17.13 -3.30 -2.59
N ILE A 33 -16.19 -2.58 -3.20
CA ILE A 33 -14.79 -3.03 -3.35
C ILE A 33 -14.18 -3.44 -2.01
N LEU A 34 -14.38 -2.64 -0.95
CA LEU A 34 -13.85 -2.92 0.38
C LEU A 34 -14.48 -4.18 1.00
N PHE A 35 -15.80 -4.35 0.83
CA PHE A 35 -16.48 -5.54 1.33
C PHE A 35 -16.08 -6.80 0.55
N LEU A 36 -16.04 -6.73 -0.78
CA LEU A 36 -15.63 -7.85 -1.63
C LEU A 36 -14.22 -8.31 -1.30
N ARG A 37 -13.28 -7.38 -1.04
CA ARG A 37 -11.94 -7.73 -0.57
C ARG A 37 -11.97 -8.50 0.75
N ARG A 38 -12.77 -8.05 1.73
CA ARG A 38 -12.90 -8.71 3.04
C ARG A 38 -13.51 -10.11 2.92
N GLU A 39 -14.43 -10.30 1.98
CA GLU A 39 -15.07 -11.60 1.70
C GLU A 39 -14.27 -12.47 0.72
N HIS A 40 -13.06 -12.05 0.35
CA HIS A 40 -12.18 -12.71 -0.61
C HIS A 40 -12.77 -12.88 -2.03
N GLU A 41 -13.77 -12.06 -2.39
CA GLU A 41 -14.35 -11.97 -3.74
C GLU A 41 -13.50 -11.07 -4.64
N TYR A 42 -12.19 -11.38 -4.76
CA TYR A 42 -11.21 -10.54 -5.43
C TYR A 42 -11.48 -10.28 -6.92
N PRO A 43 -11.96 -11.25 -7.74
CA PRO A 43 -12.23 -10.99 -9.15
C PRO A 43 -13.29 -9.91 -9.37
N GLU A 44 -14.35 -9.90 -8.56
CA GLU A 44 -15.40 -8.87 -8.64
C GLU A 44 -14.86 -7.51 -8.19
N ALA A 45 -14.10 -7.46 -7.10
CA ALA A 45 -13.47 -6.24 -6.61
C ALA A 45 -12.50 -5.64 -7.64
N LEU A 46 -11.67 -6.47 -8.28
CA LEU A 46 -10.73 -6.05 -9.32
C LEU A 46 -11.44 -5.50 -10.56
N ASN A 47 -12.48 -6.18 -11.03
CA ASN A 47 -13.28 -5.72 -12.17
C ASN A 47 -13.93 -4.37 -11.87
N MET A 48 -14.46 -4.20 -10.67
CA MET A 48 -15.08 -2.95 -10.22
C MET A 48 -14.05 -1.82 -10.13
N ALA A 49 -12.91 -2.03 -9.45
CA ALA A 49 -11.83 -1.04 -9.36
C ALA A 49 -11.34 -0.62 -10.76
N ARG A 50 -11.09 -1.58 -11.66
CA ARG A 50 -10.66 -1.31 -13.04
C ARG A 50 -11.66 -0.50 -13.85
N SER A 51 -12.96 -0.68 -13.59
CA SER A 51 -14.01 0.13 -14.25
C SER A 51 -14.02 1.59 -13.76
N LEU A 52 -13.60 1.83 -12.51
CA LEU A 52 -13.59 3.16 -11.89
C LEU A 52 -12.32 3.96 -12.19
N ILE A 53 -11.16 3.30 -12.28
CA ILE A 53 -9.86 3.95 -12.55
C ILE A 53 -9.90 4.95 -13.73
N PRO A 54 -10.40 4.59 -14.94
CA PRO A 54 -10.44 5.54 -16.06
C PRO A 54 -11.45 6.68 -15.86
N ARG A 55 -12.47 6.50 -15.01
CA ARG A 55 -13.49 7.52 -14.69
C ARG A 55 -12.97 8.56 -13.71
N PHE A 56 -12.02 8.16 -12.84
CA PHE A 56 -11.45 9.01 -11.80
C PHE A 56 -9.90 9.02 -11.88
N PRO A 57 -9.31 9.54 -12.96
CA PRO A 57 -7.87 9.41 -13.23
C PRO A 57 -6.96 10.15 -12.23
N GLN A 58 -7.51 11.08 -11.46
CA GLN A 58 -6.80 11.80 -10.39
C GLN A 58 -6.95 11.13 -9.01
N ASN A 59 -7.83 10.13 -8.88
CA ASN A 59 -8.02 9.40 -7.64
C ASN A 59 -7.03 8.24 -7.56
N MET A 60 -5.92 8.46 -6.87
CA MET A 60 -4.88 7.45 -6.66
C MET A 60 -5.34 6.23 -5.85
N LEU A 61 -6.37 6.35 -5.02
CA LEU A 61 -6.79 5.27 -4.13
C LEU A 61 -7.33 4.07 -4.90
N LEU A 62 -7.96 4.29 -6.05
CA LEU A 62 -8.49 3.22 -6.91
C LEU A 62 -7.39 2.31 -7.50
N PRO A 63 -6.35 2.83 -8.20
CA PRO A 63 -5.27 1.98 -8.69
C PRO A 63 -4.37 1.47 -7.55
N LEU A 64 -4.29 2.16 -6.42
CA LEU A 64 -3.64 1.62 -5.21
C LEU A 64 -4.40 0.41 -4.67
N GLU A 65 -5.73 0.46 -4.65
CA GLU A 65 -6.56 -0.66 -4.23
C GLU A 65 -6.52 -1.83 -5.23
N GLU A 66 -6.43 -1.56 -6.54
CA GLU A 66 -6.14 -2.60 -7.53
C GLU A 66 -4.84 -3.35 -7.19
N ALA A 67 -3.76 -2.61 -6.88
CA ALA A 67 -2.49 -3.22 -6.51
C ALA A 67 -2.59 -4.07 -5.23
N ASN A 68 -3.35 -3.60 -4.23
CA ASN A 68 -3.62 -4.34 -3.01
C ASN A 68 -4.44 -5.61 -3.26
N LEU A 69 -5.48 -5.53 -4.09
CA LEU A 69 -6.34 -6.66 -4.46
C LEU A 69 -5.53 -7.75 -5.17
N LEU A 70 -4.67 -7.36 -6.11
CA LEU A 70 -3.76 -8.30 -6.79
C LEU A 70 -2.84 -9.01 -5.78
N ARG A 71 -2.32 -8.27 -4.79
CA ARG A 71 -1.46 -8.84 -3.74
C ARG A 71 -2.18 -9.91 -2.93
N VAL A 72 -3.37 -9.61 -2.43
CA VAL A 72 -4.15 -10.55 -1.60
C VAL A 72 -4.76 -11.70 -2.40
N ALA A 73 -4.95 -11.51 -3.71
CA ALA A 73 -5.32 -12.58 -4.65
C ALA A 73 -4.13 -13.50 -5.02
N GLY A 74 -2.90 -13.17 -4.59
CA GLY A 74 -1.69 -13.94 -4.85
C GLY A 74 -0.97 -13.60 -6.16
N ASP A 75 -1.49 -12.64 -6.95
CA ASP A 75 -0.82 -12.13 -8.15
C ASP A 75 0.23 -11.08 -7.76
N LEU A 76 1.33 -11.55 -7.15
CA LEU A 76 2.45 -10.70 -6.74
C LEU A 76 3.10 -9.96 -7.93
N PRO A 77 3.34 -10.58 -9.10
CA PRO A 77 3.87 -9.85 -10.27
C PRO A 77 2.93 -8.73 -10.74
N GLY A 78 1.62 -9.00 -10.84
CA GLY A 78 0.62 -8.00 -11.20
C GLY A 78 0.54 -6.88 -10.18
N SER A 79 0.58 -7.22 -8.89
CA SER A 79 0.59 -6.25 -7.79
C SER A 79 1.80 -5.32 -7.84
N ALA A 80 3.00 -5.87 -8.03
CA ALA A 80 4.22 -5.07 -8.17
C ALA A 80 4.15 -4.13 -9.39
N ALA A 81 3.63 -4.61 -10.52
CA ALA A 81 3.43 -3.78 -11.71
C ALA A 81 2.42 -2.64 -11.46
N ALA A 82 1.32 -2.92 -10.77
CA ALA A 82 0.30 -1.94 -10.42
C ALA A 82 0.85 -0.87 -9.45
N PHE A 83 1.57 -1.25 -8.39
CA PHE A 83 2.22 -0.28 -7.49
C PHE A 83 3.25 0.59 -8.22
N ARG A 84 4.10 0.02 -9.08
CA ARG A 84 5.04 0.81 -9.90
C ARG A 84 4.31 1.82 -10.77
N LYS A 85 3.18 1.42 -11.39
CA LYS A 85 2.37 2.33 -12.21
C LYS A 85 1.80 3.48 -11.38
N VAL A 86 1.28 3.21 -10.17
CA VAL A 86 0.80 4.24 -9.26
C VAL A 86 1.93 5.21 -8.90
N PHE A 87 3.10 4.69 -8.49
CA PHE A 87 4.25 5.51 -8.15
C PHE A 87 4.69 6.42 -9.31
N MET A 88 4.85 5.86 -10.52
CA MET A 88 5.25 6.63 -11.69
C MET A 88 4.22 7.69 -12.11
N THR A 89 2.92 7.38 -11.94
CA THR A 89 1.83 8.32 -12.22
C THR A 89 1.83 9.49 -11.23
N GLY A 90 2.08 9.21 -9.94
CA GLY A 90 2.26 10.21 -8.90
C GLY A 90 3.49 11.09 -9.13
N LYS A 91 4.64 10.48 -9.47
CA LYS A 91 5.86 11.20 -9.85
C LYS A 91 5.68 12.12 -11.06
N ALA A 92 4.79 11.75 -11.98
CA ALA A 92 4.40 12.59 -13.13
C ALA A 92 3.39 13.70 -12.78
N GLY A 93 3.05 13.88 -11.50
CA GLY A 93 2.16 14.95 -11.02
C GLY A 93 0.68 14.74 -11.34
N LYS A 94 0.27 13.50 -11.64
CA LYS A 94 -1.13 13.20 -12.01
C LYS A 94 -2.07 13.01 -10.82
N TYR A 95 -1.54 12.95 -9.61
CA TYR A 95 -2.28 12.82 -8.36
C TYR A 95 -2.09 14.08 -7.49
N PRO A 96 -2.86 15.15 -7.72
CA PRO A 96 -2.66 16.43 -7.05
C PRO A 96 -2.94 16.29 -5.54
N GLY A 97 -1.94 16.63 -4.71
CA GLY A 97 -2.08 16.62 -3.26
C GLY A 97 -2.21 15.24 -2.61
N LEU A 98 -1.91 14.15 -3.32
CA LEU A 98 -2.00 12.79 -2.81
C LEU A 98 -0.62 12.19 -2.53
N HIS A 99 -0.55 11.40 -1.45
CA HIS A 99 0.64 10.74 -0.91
C HIS A 99 0.98 9.44 -1.67
N TYR A 100 1.49 9.57 -2.90
CA TYR A 100 1.83 8.42 -3.76
C TYR A 100 3.02 7.59 -3.28
N GLU A 101 3.76 8.06 -2.28
CA GLU A 101 4.73 7.29 -1.49
C GLU A 101 4.14 5.99 -0.93
N ALA A 102 2.82 5.93 -0.66
CA ALA A 102 2.16 4.70 -0.24
C ALA A 102 2.34 3.55 -1.25
N ALA A 103 2.48 3.87 -2.54
CA ALA A 103 2.74 2.85 -3.57
C ALA A 103 4.16 2.30 -3.52
N ALA A 104 5.15 3.10 -3.09
CA ALA A 104 6.52 2.63 -2.88
C ALA A 104 6.60 1.66 -1.70
N LEU A 105 5.91 1.98 -0.58
CA LEU A 105 5.77 1.03 0.54
C LEU A 105 5.10 -0.28 0.10
N GLY A 106 3.98 -0.19 -0.62
CA GLY A 106 3.27 -1.37 -1.11
C GLY A 106 4.12 -2.23 -2.06
N LEU A 107 4.90 -1.59 -2.93
CA LEU A 107 5.86 -2.28 -3.80
C LEU A 107 6.94 -3.01 -2.99
N GLY A 108 7.51 -2.36 -1.97
CA GLY A 108 8.49 -2.96 -1.08
C GLY A 108 7.94 -4.18 -0.34
N ASP A 109 6.70 -4.11 0.15
CA ASP A 109 6.03 -5.24 0.81
C ASP A 109 5.81 -6.43 -0.13
N VAL A 110 5.46 -6.18 -1.40
CA VAL A 110 5.35 -7.23 -2.42
C VAL A 110 6.70 -7.87 -2.69
N MET A 111 7.75 -7.07 -2.91
CA MET A 111 9.08 -7.58 -3.22
C MET A 111 9.67 -8.36 -2.03
N ARG A 112 9.42 -7.90 -0.81
CA ARG A 112 9.77 -8.65 0.42
C ARG A 112 9.05 -9.99 0.48
N THR A 113 7.76 -10.04 0.14
CA THR A 113 6.99 -11.30 0.08
C THR A 113 7.56 -12.26 -0.96
N GLN A 114 8.10 -11.74 -2.06
CA GLN A 114 8.81 -12.50 -3.09
C GLN A 114 10.26 -12.87 -2.71
N LYS A 115 10.73 -12.47 -1.51
CA LYS A 115 12.12 -12.58 -1.05
C LYS A 115 13.14 -11.86 -1.95
N ASP A 116 12.67 -10.91 -2.77
CA ASP A 116 13.52 -9.96 -3.48
C ASP A 116 13.88 -8.81 -2.52
N TYR A 117 14.76 -9.09 -1.57
CA TYR A 117 15.12 -8.12 -0.52
C TYR A 117 15.83 -6.90 -1.09
N GLN A 118 16.58 -7.04 -2.19
CA GLN A 118 17.21 -5.90 -2.85
C GLN A 118 16.15 -5.01 -3.51
N GLY A 119 15.23 -5.58 -4.28
CA GLY A 119 14.11 -4.84 -4.85
C GLY A 119 13.23 -4.21 -3.77
N ALA A 120 13.01 -4.90 -2.65
CA ALA A 120 12.25 -4.37 -1.52
C ALA A 120 12.94 -3.14 -0.90
N ALA A 121 14.24 -3.22 -0.62
CA ALA A 121 15.02 -2.08 -0.13
C ALA A 121 14.94 -0.89 -1.11
N ASP A 122 15.18 -1.12 -2.40
CA ASP A 122 15.13 -0.10 -3.45
C ASP A 122 13.74 0.53 -3.57
N ALA A 123 12.67 -0.24 -3.34
CA ALA A 123 11.30 0.27 -3.30
C ALA A 123 11.05 1.16 -2.08
N TYR A 124 11.43 0.72 -0.88
CA TYR A 124 11.26 1.50 0.33
C TYR A 124 12.07 2.80 0.32
N GLU A 125 13.28 2.80 -0.25
CA GLU A 125 14.13 3.99 -0.37
C GLU A 125 13.50 5.10 -1.23
N GLN A 126 12.63 4.76 -2.18
CA GLN A 126 11.98 5.76 -3.04
C GLN A 126 11.18 6.79 -2.25
N VAL A 127 10.65 6.43 -1.08
CA VAL A 127 9.89 7.34 -0.21
C VAL A 127 10.72 8.56 0.18
N ALA A 128 12.00 8.37 0.51
CA ALA A 128 12.89 9.47 0.93
C ALA A 128 13.20 10.47 -0.19
N HIS A 129 12.93 10.11 -1.45
CA HIS A 129 13.15 10.97 -2.61
C HIS A 129 11.89 11.75 -3.03
N ILE A 130 10.76 11.57 -2.33
CA ILE A 130 9.51 12.28 -2.63
C ILE A 130 9.49 13.63 -1.87
N PRO A 131 9.28 14.75 -2.57
CA PRO A 131 9.11 16.04 -1.92
C PRO A 131 7.87 16.04 -1.02
N LYS A 132 8.03 16.43 0.26
CA LYS A 132 6.94 16.46 1.25
C LYS A 132 6.23 15.11 1.44
N ALA A 133 6.98 14.00 1.36
CA ALA A 133 6.47 12.70 1.75
C ALA A 133 5.85 12.75 3.16
N ASP A 134 4.78 11.99 3.36
CA ASP A 134 4.17 11.79 4.66
C ASP A 134 5.23 11.29 5.66
N PRO A 135 5.38 11.95 6.84
CA PRO A 135 6.42 11.60 7.79
C PRO A 135 6.32 10.17 8.32
N ASP A 136 5.12 9.63 8.54
CA ASP A 136 4.93 8.26 9.04
C ASP A 136 5.38 7.24 7.99
N ILE A 137 4.98 7.47 6.73
CA ILE A 137 5.39 6.66 5.59
C ILE A 137 6.92 6.71 5.40
N LEU A 138 7.56 7.86 5.59
CA LEU A 138 9.01 8.01 5.53
C LEU A 138 9.73 7.22 6.62
N LEU A 139 9.27 7.28 7.87
CA LEU A 139 9.82 6.50 8.97
C LEU A 139 9.69 5.00 8.71
N LYS A 140 8.49 4.57 8.31
CA LYS A 140 8.20 3.17 7.97
C LYS A 140 9.06 2.66 6.81
N GLY A 141 9.21 3.46 5.76
CA GLY A 141 10.05 3.13 4.61
C GLY A 141 11.51 2.96 4.99
N ASN A 142 12.07 3.89 5.76
CA ASN A 142 13.45 3.77 6.22
C ASN A 142 13.65 2.54 7.14
N LEU A 143 12.73 2.30 8.09
CA LEU A 143 12.83 1.13 8.96
C LEU A 143 12.82 -0.17 8.14
N ALA A 144 11.87 -0.32 7.23
CA ALA A 144 11.75 -1.51 6.39
C ALA A 144 12.95 -1.68 5.44
N ALA A 145 13.49 -0.59 4.87
CA ALA A 145 14.73 -0.65 4.09
C ALA A 145 15.91 -1.15 4.94
N GLY A 146 16.00 -0.71 6.20
CA GLY A 146 17.01 -1.19 7.15
C GLY A 146 16.90 -2.70 7.40
N GLU A 147 15.68 -3.19 7.65
CA GLU A 147 15.41 -4.63 7.80
C GLU A 147 15.87 -5.43 6.58
N MET A 148 15.57 -4.93 5.37
CA MET A 148 16.01 -5.59 4.13
C MET A 148 17.53 -5.59 3.98
N TYR A 149 18.21 -4.52 4.37
CA TYR A 149 19.67 -4.48 4.33
C TYR A 149 20.33 -5.44 5.32
N ASP A 150 19.74 -5.66 6.50
CA ASP A 150 20.22 -6.70 7.42
C ASP A 150 20.06 -8.11 6.81
N LEU A 151 18.92 -8.41 6.18
CA LEU A 151 18.71 -9.68 5.46
C LEU A 151 19.70 -9.87 4.30
N LEU A 152 20.09 -8.79 3.64
CA LEU A 152 21.12 -8.76 2.59
C LEU A 152 22.56 -8.77 3.13
N ARG A 153 22.74 -8.84 4.46
CA ARG A 153 24.05 -8.77 5.14
C ARG A 153 24.81 -7.46 4.87
N LYS A 154 24.09 -6.38 4.54
CA LYS A 154 24.61 -5.02 4.31
C LYS A 154 24.45 -4.17 5.58
N ARG A 155 25.15 -4.57 6.64
CA ARG A 155 24.95 -4.00 7.99
C ARG A 155 25.12 -2.48 8.06
N ASP A 156 26.13 -1.93 7.39
CA ASP A 156 26.37 -0.48 7.42
C ASP A 156 25.20 0.31 6.81
N ALA A 157 24.61 -0.21 5.72
CA ALA A 157 23.43 0.38 5.11
C ALA A 157 22.21 0.27 6.03
N ALA A 158 22.03 -0.88 6.69
CA ALA A 158 20.95 -1.08 7.66
C ALA A 158 21.04 -0.09 8.83
N LEU A 159 22.23 0.05 9.43
CA LEU A 159 22.49 0.98 10.52
C LEU A 159 22.20 2.43 10.12
N ALA A 160 22.61 2.85 8.92
CA ALA A 160 22.31 4.18 8.41
C ALA A 160 20.79 4.44 8.31
N LYS A 161 20.01 3.43 7.88
CA LYS A 161 18.55 3.53 7.83
C LYS A 161 17.90 3.63 9.21
N TYR A 162 18.32 2.79 10.16
CA TYR A 162 17.82 2.87 11.53
C TYR A 162 18.16 4.21 12.20
N GLN A 163 19.35 4.74 11.96
CA GLN A 163 19.74 6.08 12.42
C GLN A 163 18.87 7.18 11.79
N ALA A 164 18.54 7.07 10.50
CA ALA A 164 17.66 8.03 9.83
C ALA A 164 16.25 8.05 10.45
N VAL A 165 15.70 6.89 10.83
CA VAL A 165 14.41 6.80 11.54
C VAL A 165 14.48 7.54 12.88
N ILE A 166 15.51 7.28 13.69
CA ILE A 166 15.68 7.90 15.01
C ILE A 166 15.91 9.42 14.90
N ALA A 167 16.65 9.86 13.88
CA ALA A 167 16.94 11.27 13.65
C ALA A 167 15.69 12.06 13.18
N ALA A 168 14.82 11.41 12.40
CA ALA A 168 13.60 12.04 11.90
C ALA A 168 12.53 12.19 12.99
N ASP A 169 12.30 11.15 13.80
CA ASP A 169 11.43 11.25 14.98
C ASP A 169 11.82 10.22 16.05
N SER A 170 12.62 10.68 17.01
CA SER A 170 13.11 9.85 18.11
C SER A 170 12.02 9.35 19.07
N GLY A 171 10.83 9.97 19.08
CA GLY A 171 9.71 9.59 19.95
C GLY A 171 8.76 8.57 19.32
N SER A 172 8.92 8.25 18.03
CA SER A 172 8.07 7.31 17.32
C SER A 172 8.31 5.84 17.74
N SER A 173 7.28 5.01 17.60
CA SER A 173 7.40 3.55 17.76
C SER A 173 8.36 2.91 16.75
N TYR A 174 8.50 3.51 15.56
CA TYR A 174 9.51 3.11 14.58
C TYR A 174 10.93 3.36 15.10
N ALA A 175 11.18 4.48 15.80
CA ALA A 175 12.47 4.76 16.39
C ALA A 175 12.81 3.82 17.57
N GLU A 176 11.82 3.39 18.35
CA GLU A 176 12.02 2.32 19.35
C GLU A 176 12.48 1.02 18.69
N THR A 177 11.82 0.62 17.62
CA THR A 177 12.19 -0.58 16.84
C THR A 177 13.57 -0.42 16.20
N ALA A 178 13.87 0.74 15.61
CA ALA A 178 15.18 1.04 15.04
C ALA A 178 16.31 0.96 16.09
N ARG A 179 16.10 1.47 17.31
CA ARG A 179 17.09 1.36 18.40
C ARG A 179 17.39 -0.08 18.80
N LYS A 180 16.37 -0.96 18.76
CA LYS A 180 16.58 -2.40 18.92
C LYS A 180 17.48 -2.91 17.80
N TYR A 181 17.17 -2.56 16.55
CA TYR A 181 17.94 -3.05 15.40
C TYR A 181 19.34 -2.45 15.22
N LEU A 182 19.65 -1.33 15.89
CA LEU A 182 21.03 -0.86 16.02
C LEU A 182 21.89 -1.81 16.86
N LYS A 183 21.32 -2.46 17.88
CA LYS A 183 22.03 -3.38 18.77
C LYS A 183 22.11 -4.80 18.20
N GLU A 184 21.02 -5.24 17.59
CA GLU A 184 20.86 -6.60 17.06
C GLU A 184 20.38 -6.54 15.62
N GLU A 185 21.03 -7.25 14.70
CA GLU A 185 20.56 -7.29 13.31
C GLU A 185 19.14 -7.88 13.21
N TYR A 186 18.34 -7.31 12.30
CA TYR A 186 17.07 -7.91 11.94
C TYR A 186 17.29 -9.30 11.31
N ARG A 187 16.43 -10.24 11.68
CA ARG A 187 16.40 -11.62 11.18
C ARG A 187 14.95 -12.04 11.00
N GLU A 188 14.68 -12.82 9.96
CA GLU A 188 13.35 -13.39 9.64
C GLU A 188 13.09 -14.69 10.41
#